data_AF-A0A848C9I8-F1
#
_entry.id   AF-A0A848C9I8-F1
#
_cell.length_a   1.000
_cell.length_b   1.000
_cell.length_c   1.000
_cell.angle_alpha   90.00
_cell.angle_beta   90.00
_cell.angle_gamma   90.00
#
_symmetry.space_group_name_H-M   'P 1'
#
loop_
_entity.id
_entity.type
_entity.pdbx_description
1 polymer ?
#
loop_
_entity_poly.entity_id
_entity_poly.type
_entity_poly.pdbx_seq_one_letter_code
_entity_poly.pdbx_strand_id
1 'polypeptide(L)'
;MEKLLTRLARQLDALDEASLMSLWSKYATIASRFEPTQRWEEAVLVFSMIQAKRYKNQLFNYYWAQQAQPHEDGPAPAAQPLAPDFDLMQGQAEAPAPHHCRVLSFRPAPGDTAPSRKDD
;
A
#
# COMPACT_ATOMS: atom_id res chain seq x y z
N MET A 1 -2.16 -12.54 -31.94
CA MET A 1 -1.68 -11.69 -30.82
C MET A 1 -2.23 -12.13 -29.48
N GLU A 2 -3.55 -12.22 -29.30
CA GLU A 2 -4.17 -12.66 -28.04
C GLU A 2 -3.61 -13.97 -27.47
N LYS A 3 -3.52 -15.03 -28.29
CA LYS A 3 -2.95 -16.33 -27.87
C LYS A 3 -1.53 -16.23 -27.29
N LEU A 4 -0.72 -15.28 -27.77
CA LEU A 4 0.62 -15.05 -27.27
C LEU A 4 0.57 -14.36 -25.91
N LEU A 5 -0.26 -13.32 -25.77
CA LEU A 5 -0.48 -12.64 -24.48
C LEU A 5 -1.06 -13.60 -23.43
N THR A 6 -2.01 -14.46 -23.79
CA THR A 6 -2.55 -15.49 -22.88
C THR A 6 -1.46 -16.48 -22.45
N ARG A 7 -0.54 -16.85 -23.36
CA ARG A 7 0.58 -17.73 -23.02
C ARG A 7 1.54 -17.05 -22.04
N LEU A 8 1.89 -15.78 -22.28
CA LEU A 8 2.71 -14.98 -21.37
C LEU A 8 2.04 -14.82 -20.00
N ALA A 9 0.73 -14.57 -19.96
CA ALA A 9 -0.02 -14.47 -18.71
C ALA A 9 0.05 -15.77 -17.90
N ARG A 10 -0.10 -16.93 -18.56
CA ARG A 10 0.06 -18.24 -17.89
C ARG A 10 1.48 -18.48 -17.39
N GLN A 11 2.49 -18.09 -18.16
CA GLN A 11 3.90 -18.20 -17.76
C GLN A 11 4.19 -17.30 -16.55
N LEU A 12 3.72 -16.05 -16.57
CA LEU A 12 3.82 -15.13 -15.45
C LEU A 12 3.07 -15.65 -14.23
N ASP A 13 1.91 -16.29 -14.42
CA ASP A 13 1.14 -16.82 -13.31
C ASP A 13 1.80 -18.03 -12.62
N ALA A 14 2.62 -18.78 -13.34
CA ALA A 14 3.41 -19.87 -12.77
C ALA A 14 4.57 -19.38 -11.88
N LEU A 15 4.97 -18.11 -12.00
CA LEU A 15 6.01 -17.51 -11.15
C LEU A 15 5.45 -17.14 -9.78
N ASP A 16 6.25 -17.39 -8.76
CA ASP A 16 5.94 -17.04 -7.38
C ASP A 16 6.20 -15.55 -7.09
N GLU A 17 5.34 -14.95 -6.27
CA GLU A 17 5.40 -13.52 -5.95
C GLU A 17 6.65 -13.17 -5.15
N ALA A 18 7.05 -13.98 -4.17
CA ALA A 18 8.22 -13.68 -3.34
C ALA A 18 9.49 -13.65 -4.20
N SER A 19 9.56 -14.55 -5.20
CA SER A 19 10.65 -14.56 -6.19
C SER A 19 10.67 -13.28 -7.04
N LEU A 20 9.52 -12.78 -7.48
CA LEU A 20 9.42 -11.54 -8.27
C LEU A 20 9.74 -10.29 -7.43
N MET A 21 9.38 -10.29 -6.14
CA MET A 21 9.70 -9.18 -5.23
C MET A 21 11.21 -9.00 -5.01
N SER A 22 11.99 -10.09 -5.05
CA SER A 22 13.46 -9.99 -4.98
C SER A 22 14.07 -9.21 -6.15
N LEU A 23 13.43 -9.25 -7.31
CA LEU A 23 13.87 -8.54 -8.53
C LEU A 23 13.32 -7.11 -8.61
N TRP A 24 12.30 -6.80 -7.81
CA TRP A 24 11.58 -5.52 -7.87
C TRP A 24 12.53 -4.33 -7.73
N SER A 25 13.36 -4.29 -6.69
CA SER A 25 14.25 -3.13 -6.42
C SER A 25 15.23 -2.86 -7.57
N LYS A 26 15.72 -3.93 -8.22
CA LYS A 26 16.62 -3.82 -9.38
C LYS A 26 15.91 -3.18 -10.56
N TYR A 27 14.75 -3.70 -10.95
CA TYR A 27 14.04 -3.22 -12.13
C TYR A 27 13.36 -1.87 -11.90
N ALA A 28 12.91 -1.57 -10.67
CA ALA A 28 12.41 -0.25 -10.29
C ALA A 28 13.48 0.82 -10.47
N THR A 29 14.72 0.54 -10.05
CA THR A 29 15.85 1.47 -10.19
C THR A 29 16.22 1.72 -11.66
N ILE A 30 16.14 0.69 -12.51
CA ILE A 30 16.43 0.84 -13.94
C ILE A 30 15.29 1.60 -14.62
N ALA A 31 14.04 1.27 -14.31
CA ALA A 31 12.86 1.95 -14.87
C ALA A 31 12.78 3.43 -14.48
N SER A 32 13.28 3.81 -13.29
CA SER A 32 13.27 5.20 -12.82
C SER A 32 14.24 6.11 -13.57
N ARG A 33 15.29 5.55 -14.17
CA ARG A 33 16.30 6.29 -14.93
C ARG A 33 16.08 6.05 -16.41
N PHE A 34 15.39 6.97 -17.06
CA PHE A 34 15.14 6.86 -18.50
C PHE A 34 16.45 6.83 -19.28
N GLU A 35 16.61 5.78 -20.10
CA GLU A 35 17.66 5.68 -21.10
C GLU A 35 17.01 5.26 -22.42
N PRO A 36 17.35 5.92 -23.56
CA PRO A 36 16.82 5.54 -24.87
C PRO A 36 17.55 4.30 -25.41
N THR A 37 17.47 3.19 -24.68
CA THR A 37 18.13 1.92 -25.01
C THR A 37 17.13 0.77 -24.97
N GLN A 38 17.33 -0.23 -25.84
CA GLN A 38 16.53 -1.45 -25.83
C GLN A 38 16.55 -2.16 -24.46
N ARG A 39 17.68 -2.11 -23.76
CA ARG A 39 17.82 -2.69 -22.42
C ARG A 39 16.89 -2.03 -21.41
N TRP A 40 16.70 -0.71 -21.51
CA TRP A 40 15.78 0.01 -20.65
C TRP A 40 14.32 -0.38 -20.97
N GLU A 41 13.95 -0.46 -22.25
CA GLU A 41 12.62 -0.90 -22.67
C GLU A 41 12.31 -2.32 -22.13
N GLU A 42 13.24 -3.25 -22.26
CA GLU A 42 13.14 -4.61 -21.72
C GLU A 42 12.99 -4.60 -20.19
N ALA A 43 13.77 -3.78 -19.49
CA ALA A 43 13.69 -3.65 -18.04
C ALA A 43 12.33 -3.11 -17.57
N VAL A 44 11.76 -2.14 -18.28
CA VAL A 44 10.42 -1.59 -18.00
C VAL A 44 9.34 -2.64 -18.25
N LEU A 45 9.45 -3.42 -19.32
CA LEU A 45 8.53 -4.53 -19.57
C LEU A 45 8.59 -5.57 -18.45
N VAL A 46 9.78 -5.99 -18.01
CA VAL A 46 9.93 -6.90 -16.86
C VAL A 46 9.32 -6.29 -15.60
N PHE A 47 9.58 -5.01 -15.32
CA PHE A 47 8.99 -4.32 -14.18
C PHE A 47 7.45 -4.32 -14.24
N SER A 48 6.87 -4.04 -15.40
CA SER A 48 5.41 -4.05 -15.60
C SER A 48 4.79 -5.44 -15.35
N MET A 49 5.51 -6.52 -15.68
CA MET A 49 5.05 -7.89 -15.42
C MET A 49 5.02 -8.20 -13.92
N ILE A 50 6.02 -7.73 -13.16
CA ILE A 50 6.04 -7.83 -11.70
C ILE A 50 4.81 -7.11 -11.12
N GLN A 51 4.52 -5.90 -11.59
CA GLN A 51 3.36 -5.14 -11.15
C GLN A 51 2.03 -5.82 -11.51
N ALA A 52 1.92 -6.38 -12.71
CA ALA A 52 0.73 -7.12 -13.13
C ALA A 52 0.45 -8.34 -12.23
N LYS A 53 1.48 -9.08 -11.81
CA LYS A 53 1.33 -10.20 -10.87
C LYS A 53 0.84 -9.72 -9.50
N ARG A 54 1.44 -8.67 -8.94
CA ARG A 54 1.02 -8.07 -7.66
C ARG A 54 -0.42 -7.59 -7.73
N TYR A 55 -0.78 -6.86 -8.78
CA TYR A 55 -2.13 -6.34 -8.99
C TYR A 55 -3.16 -7.48 -9.04
N LYS A 56 -2.86 -8.58 -9.76
CA LYS A 56 -3.72 -9.77 -9.79
C LYS A 56 -3.92 -10.35 -8.39
N ASN A 57 -2.85 -10.44 -7.59
CA ASN A 57 -2.93 -11.00 -6.23
C ASN A 57 -3.69 -10.07 -5.27
N GLN A 58 -3.51 -8.76 -5.38
CA GLN A 58 -4.30 -7.76 -4.65
C GLN A 58 -5.78 -7.85 -4.98
N LEU A 59 -6.13 -7.94 -6.27
CA LEU A 59 -7.52 -8.14 -6.70
C LEU A 59 -8.10 -9.44 -6.16
N PHE A 60 -7.34 -10.53 -6.23
CA PHE A 60 -7.78 -11.82 -5.67
C PHE A 60 -8.10 -11.69 -4.17
N ASN A 61 -7.20 -11.09 -3.39
CA ASN A 61 -7.40 -10.88 -1.96
C ASN A 61 -8.61 -9.96 -1.67
N TYR A 62 -8.83 -8.93 -2.48
CA TYR A 62 -9.96 -8.02 -2.35
C TYR A 62 -11.31 -8.71 -2.58
N TYR A 63 -11.43 -9.50 -3.65
CA TYR A 63 -12.66 -10.24 -3.93
C TYR A 63 -12.88 -11.38 -2.93
N TRP A 64 -11.80 -12.04 -2.50
CA TRP A 64 -11.86 -13.05 -1.46
C TRP A 64 -12.36 -12.49 -0.13
N ALA A 65 -11.84 -11.33 0.30
CA ALA A 65 -12.25 -10.66 1.53
C ALA A 65 -13.71 -10.17 1.50
N GLN A 66 -14.24 -9.81 0.32
CA GLN A 66 -15.67 -9.48 0.16
C GLN A 66 -16.57 -10.71 0.30
N GLN A 67 -16.17 -11.84 -0.28
CA GLN A 67 -16.94 -13.08 -0.18
C GLN A 67 -16.91 -13.67 1.24
N ALA A 68 -15.82 -13.45 1.97
CA ALA A 68 -15.64 -13.91 3.34
C ALA A 68 -16.29 -13.02 4.40
N GLN A 69 -16.86 -11.87 4.03
CA GLN A 69 -17.67 -11.05 4.94
C GLN A 69 -19.13 -11.52 4.88
N PRO A 70 -19.63 -12.26 5.89
CA PRO A 70 -21.06 -12.31 6.11
C PRO A 70 -21.52 -10.89 6.46
N HIS A 71 -22.72 -10.55 6.05
CA HIS A 71 -23.38 -9.26 6.23
C HIS A 71 -23.46 -8.87 7.72
N GLU A 72 -22.37 -8.38 8.31
CA GLU A 72 -22.29 -7.89 9.68
C GLU A 72 -21.53 -6.56 9.64
N ASP A 73 -22.23 -5.50 10.03
CA ASP A 73 -21.75 -4.12 10.06
C ASP A 73 -20.49 -3.96 10.93
N GLY A 74 -19.32 -4.02 10.31
CA GLY A 74 -18.02 -3.77 10.94
C GLY A 74 -17.05 -3.11 9.95
N PRO A 75 -16.14 -2.23 10.41
CA PRO A 75 -15.27 -1.47 9.52
C PRO A 75 -14.44 -2.42 8.67
N ALA A 76 -14.62 -2.34 7.36
CA ALA A 76 -13.99 -3.21 6.37
C ALA A 76 -12.48 -3.33 6.64
N PRO A 77 -11.89 -4.54 6.55
CA PRO A 77 -10.45 -4.69 6.65
C PRO A 77 -9.81 -3.79 5.60
N ALA A 78 -8.93 -2.88 6.04
CA ALA A 78 -8.33 -1.86 5.20
C ALA A 78 -7.75 -2.52 3.93
N ALA A 79 -8.49 -2.41 2.83
CA ALA A 79 -7.99 -2.79 1.53
C ALA A 79 -6.76 -1.91 1.31
N GLN A 80 -5.58 -2.54 1.27
CA GLN A 80 -4.37 -1.83 0.85
C GLN A 80 -4.70 -1.12 -0.47
N PRO A 81 -4.33 0.17 -0.62
CA PRO A 81 -4.78 0.97 -1.75
C PRO A 81 -4.56 0.22 -3.07
N LEU A 82 -5.63 0.08 -3.87
CA LEU A 82 -5.60 -0.54 -5.21
C LEU A 82 -4.74 0.23 -6.22
N ALA A 83 -4.18 1.38 -5.83
CA ALA A 83 -3.29 2.13 -6.69
C ALA A 83 -1.96 1.38 -6.79
N PRO A 84 -1.48 1.04 -8.00
CA PRO A 84 -0.07 0.74 -8.15
C PRO A 84 0.66 2.00 -7.68
N ASP A 85 1.44 1.87 -6.61
CA ASP A 85 2.24 2.95 -6.05
C ASP A 85 3.31 3.32 -7.08
N PHE A 86 2.91 4.14 -8.06
CA PHE A 86 3.74 4.69 -9.12
C PHE A 86 4.39 5.99 -8.63
N ASP A 87 4.72 6.07 -7.33
CA ASP A 87 5.48 7.17 -6.79
C ASP A 87 6.97 6.82 -6.84
N LEU A 88 7.53 6.88 -8.05
CA LEU A 88 8.98 6.80 -8.32
C LEU A 88 9.77 8.01 -7.73
N MET A 89 9.15 8.79 -6.85
CA MET A 89 9.70 9.95 -6.13
C MET A 89 9.63 9.83 -4.60
N GLN A 90 9.26 8.69 -3.99
CA GLN A 90 9.42 8.51 -2.54
C GLN A 90 10.84 8.08 -2.16
N GLY A 91 11.80 8.95 -2.49
CA GLY A 91 12.94 9.13 -1.61
C GLY A 91 12.45 9.82 -0.33
N GLN A 92 12.47 9.09 0.78
CA GLN A 92 12.44 9.65 2.15
C GLN A 92 11.30 10.65 2.45
N ALA A 93 10.13 10.14 2.85
CA ALA A 93 9.28 10.81 3.83
C ALA A 93 8.31 9.80 4.43
N GLU A 94 8.77 9.03 5.43
CA GLU A 94 7.86 8.42 6.39
C GLU A 94 7.22 9.57 7.18
N ALA A 95 6.09 10.08 6.69
CA ALA A 95 5.24 10.96 7.46
C ALA A 95 4.65 10.11 8.60
N PRO A 96 4.89 10.44 9.88
CA PRO A 96 4.36 9.65 10.97
C PRO A 96 2.83 9.73 10.92
N ALA A 97 2.18 8.59 11.07
CA ALA A 97 0.73 8.50 11.12
C ALA A 97 0.18 9.50 12.16
N PRO A 98 -0.97 10.16 11.92
CA PRO A 98 -1.57 11.04 12.90
C PRO A 98 -2.00 10.21 14.12
N HIS A 99 -1.15 10.15 15.14
CA HIS A 99 -1.51 9.59 16.43
C HIS A 99 -2.62 10.45 17.01
N HIS A 100 -3.83 9.88 17.09
CA HIS A 100 -4.96 10.52 17.77
C HIS A 100 -4.62 10.58 19.27
N CYS A 101 -3.99 11.68 19.70
CA CYS A 101 -3.75 11.94 21.11
C CYS A 101 -5.11 12.07 21.81
N ARG A 102 -5.49 11.05 22.59
CA ARG A 102 -6.70 11.11 23.42
C ARG A 102 -6.39 11.96 24.64
N VAL A 103 -6.82 13.22 24.61
CA VAL A 103 -6.74 14.12 25.76
C VAL A 103 -7.65 13.56 26.86
N LEU A 104 -7.07 13.10 27.96
CA LEU A 104 -7.82 12.74 29.15
C LEU A 104 -8.23 14.02 29.87
N SER A 105 -9.52 14.17 30.14
CA SER A 105 -10.06 15.29 30.92
C SER A 105 -9.52 15.24 32.34
N PHE A 106 -8.85 16.33 32.75
CA PHE A 106 -8.30 16.49 34.08
C PHE A 106 -9.43 16.49 35.13
N ARG A 107 -9.38 15.55 36.07
CA ARG A 107 -10.18 15.59 37.30
C ARG A 107 -9.27 16.04 38.44
N PRO A 108 -9.47 17.23 39.01
CA PRO A 108 -8.72 17.64 40.19
C PRO A 108 -8.99 16.67 41.35
N ALA A 109 -7.97 16.40 42.15
CA ALA A 109 -8.08 15.57 43.34
C ALA A 109 -9.08 16.19 44.34
N PRO A 110 -9.87 15.37 45.07
CA PRO A 110 -10.81 15.88 46.05
C PRO A 110 -10.02 16.45 47.23
N GLY A 111 -9.82 17.77 47.23
CA GLY A 111 -9.08 18.46 48.28
C GLY A 111 -8.75 19.93 47.99
N ASP A 112 -8.70 20.34 46.72
CA ASP A 112 -8.37 21.73 46.37
C ASP A 112 -9.62 22.55 46.01
N THR A 113 -10.39 22.91 47.04
CA THR A 113 -11.36 24.01 46.95
C THR A 113 -10.66 25.29 47.38
N ALA A 114 -10.20 26.09 46.43
CA ALA A 114 -10.00 27.53 46.65
C ALA A 114 -11.20 28.27 46.03
N PRO A 115 -12.07 28.93 46.82
CA PRO A 115 -13.01 29.86 46.23
C PRO A 115 -12.32 31.18 45.93
N SER A 116 -12.55 31.63 44.69
CA SER A 116 -12.22 32.94 44.17
C SER A 116 -12.71 34.07 45.08
N ARG A 117 -11.82 35.07 45.16
CA ARG A 117 -12.08 36.50 45.40
C ARG A 117 -13.46 36.93 44.87
N LYS A 118 -14.24 37.56 45.74
CA LYS A 118 -15.46 38.29 45.40
C LYS A 118 -15.23 39.76 45.73
N ASP A 119 -15.51 40.61 44.76
CA ASP A 119 -15.44 42.07 44.79
C ASP A 119 -16.24 42.70 45.94
N ASP A 120 -15.60 43.58 46.72
CA ASP A 120 -15.93 45.01 46.96
C ASP A 120 -14.86 45.63 47.88
#